data_AF-A0AAN8ZSP1-F1
#
_entry.id   AF-A0AAN8ZSP1-F1
#
_cell.length_a   1.000
_cell.length_b   1.000
_cell.length_c   1.000
_cell.angle_alpha   90.00
_cell.angle_beta   90.00
_cell.angle_gamma   90.00
#
_symmetry.space_group_name_H-M   'P 1'
#
loop_
_entity.id
_entity.type
_entity.pdbx_description
1 polymer ?
#
loop_
_entity_poly.entity_id
_entity_poly.type
_entity_poly.pdbx_seq_one_letter_code
_entity_poly.pdbx_strand_id
1 'polypeptide(L)'
;MHFQQMRTHYDEAARGTPWLSVPSDNPYQCLYCSYKCSTESKLTRHMNKHTGEKLYGCPYCPYRAAQAKTLTFHVRGHTGEKPYSCDLCPYRAVRMDSLKLHIFNRHEKIQKL
;
A
#
# COMPACT_ATOMS: atom_id res chain seq x y z
N MET A 1 -18.48 6.48 0.25
CA MET A 1 -18.62 5.58 -0.91
C MET A 1 -17.50 4.56 -0.85
N HIS A 2 -17.82 3.29 -0.64
CA HIS A 2 -16.82 2.21 -0.58
C HIS A 2 -16.56 1.77 -2.03
N PHE A 3 -15.57 2.37 -2.70
CA PHE A 3 -15.19 1.94 -4.04
C PHE A 3 -14.60 0.53 -3.94
N GLN A 4 -15.36 -0.47 -4.38
CA GLN A 4 -14.89 -1.85 -4.46
C GLN A 4 -13.66 -1.87 -5.36
N GLN A 5 -12.50 -2.14 -4.78
CA GLN A 5 -11.25 -2.24 -5.52
C GLN A 5 -11.36 -3.45 -6.47
N MET A 6 -11.39 -3.20 -7.78
CA MET A 6 -11.39 -4.27 -8.77
C MET A 6 -9.98 -4.89 -8.80
N ARG A 7 -9.84 -6.05 -8.15
CA ARG A 7 -8.67 -6.92 -8.25
C ARG A 7 -8.83 -7.76 -9.51
N THR A 8 -7.92 -7.63 -10.47
CA THR A 8 -7.82 -8.62 -11.56
C THR A 8 -7.33 -9.94 -10.95
N HIS A 9 -7.96 -11.07 -11.29
CA HIS A 9 -7.63 -12.38 -10.73
C HIS A 9 -6.12 -12.64 -10.77
N TYR A 10 -5.57 -13.02 -9.61
CA TYR A 10 -4.23 -13.58 -9.49
C TYR A 10 -4.33 -15.01 -9.99
N ASP A 11 -3.67 -15.33 -11.10
CA ASP A 11 -3.71 -16.66 -11.67
C ASP A 11 -2.69 -17.56 -10.96
N GLU A 12 -3.12 -18.12 -9.83
CA GLU A 12 -2.35 -19.03 -8.96
C GLU A 12 -1.88 -20.28 -9.71
N ALA A 13 -2.65 -20.71 -10.71
CA ALA A 13 -2.47 -21.99 -11.39
C ALA A 13 -1.26 -22.01 -12.35
N ALA A 14 -0.82 -20.87 -12.87
CA ALA A 14 0.11 -20.83 -13.99
C ALA A 14 1.61 -20.89 -13.63
N ARG A 15 2.00 -20.69 -12.36
CA ARG A 15 3.42 -20.47 -11.99
C ARG A 15 3.98 -21.33 -10.84
N GLY A 16 3.19 -22.28 -10.33
CA GLY A 16 3.58 -23.05 -9.14
C GLY A 16 3.73 -22.16 -7.90
N THR A 17 4.00 -22.73 -6.74
CA THR A 17 4.16 -22.00 -5.48
C THR A 17 5.53 -21.28 -5.49
N PRO A 18 5.63 -19.94 -5.62
CA PRO A 18 6.93 -19.26 -5.73
C PRO A 18 7.63 -19.07 -4.38
N TRP A 19 7.33 -19.94 -3.40
CA TRP A 19 7.86 -19.86 -2.05
C TRP A 19 7.98 -21.19 -1.35
N LEU A 20 8.87 -21.22 -0.36
CA LEU A 20 9.02 -22.33 0.57
C LEU A 20 8.14 -22.10 1.79
N SER A 21 7.55 -23.18 2.30
CA SER A 21 6.90 -23.26 3.61
C SER A 21 7.77 -24.10 4.52
N VAL A 22 8.36 -23.50 5.54
CA VAL A 22 9.24 -24.20 6.51
C VAL A 22 8.68 -24.12 7.93
N PRO A 23 8.97 -25.08 8.83
CA PRO A 23 8.58 -24.97 10.25
C PRO A 23 9.37 -23.84 10.95
N SER A 24 8.82 -22.63 10.98
CA SER A 24 9.42 -21.42 11.56
C SER A 24 8.34 -20.36 11.84
N ASP A 25 8.61 -19.38 12.72
CA ASP A 25 7.73 -18.23 12.95
C ASP A 25 7.43 -17.41 11.69
N ASN A 26 8.33 -17.46 10.71
CA ASN A 26 8.13 -16.91 9.37
C ASN A 26 8.25 -18.02 8.33
N PRO A 27 7.22 -18.89 8.21
CA PRO A 27 7.31 -20.11 7.44
C PRO A 27 7.39 -19.82 5.94
N TYR A 28 6.87 -18.68 5.49
CA TYR A 28 6.81 -18.29 4.08
C TYR A 28 8.06 -17.52 3.65
N GLN A 29 8.88 -18.13 2.79
CA GLN A 29 10.14 -17.56 2.33
C GLN A 29 10.13 -17.30 0.82
N CYS A 30 10.52 -16.08 0.42
CA CYS A 30 10.68 -15.74 -0.99
C CYS A 30 11.88 -16.49 -1.59
N LEU A 31 11.72 -17.05 -2.78
CA LEU A 31 12.82 -17.72 -3.49
C LEU A 31 13.77 -16.75 -4.21
N TYR A 32 13.36 -15.49 -4.40
CA TYR A 32 14.11 -14.51 -5.19
C TYR A 32 14.87 -13.49 -4.32
N CYS A 33 14.62 -13.44 -3.02
CA CYS A 33 15.33 -12.59 -2.07
C CYS A 33 15.18 -13.10 -0.63
N SER A 34 15.90 -12.48 0.31
CA SER A 34 15.91 -12.88 1.72
C SER A 34 14.62 -12.58 2.51
N TYR A 35 13.53 -12.18 1.84
CA TYR A 35 12.28 -11.82 2.50
C TYR A 35 11.55 -13.06 3.05
N LYS A 36 11.11 -12.96 4.30
CA LYS A 36 10.32 -13.99 5.00
C LYS A 36 9.13 -13.34 5.69
N CYS A 37 8.03 -14.08 5.83
CA CYS A 37 6.86 -13.60 6.55
C CYS A 37 6.02 -14.71 7.16
N SER A 38 5.13 -14.31 8.07
CA SER A 38 4.27 -15.22 8.82
C SER A 38 3.01 -15.68 8.09
N THR A 39 2.64 -15.06 6.97
CA THR A 39 1.40 -15.40 6.25
C THR A 39 1.58 -15.40 4.73
N GLU A 40 0.90 -16.33 4.07
CA GLU A 40 0.92 -16.49 2.62
C GLU A 40 0.55 -15.19 1.89
N SER A 41 -0.56 -14.54 2.28
CA SER A 41 -1.02 -13.31 1.61
C SER A 41 0.00 -12.17 1.66
N LYS A 42 0.84 -12.10 2.72
CA LYS A 42 1.93 -11.11 2.79
C LYS A 42 3.00 -11.43 1.75
N LEU A 43 3.28 -12.70 1.56
CA LEU A 43 4.24 -13.16 0.57
C LEU A 43 3.72 -13.01 -0.86
N THR A 44 2.48 -13.38 -1.15
CA THR A 44 1.84 -13.13 -2.45
C THR A 44 1.93 -11.65 -2.82
N ARG A 45 1.63 -10.75 -1.87
CA ARG A 45 1.79 -9.30 -2.08
C ARG A 45 3.25 -8.88 -2.28
N HIS A 46 4.18 -9.54 -1.59
CA HIS A 46 5.61 -9.31 -1.78
C HIS A 46 6.04 -9.72 -3.20
N MET A 47 5.53 -10.84 -3.71
CA MET A 47 5.83 -11.35 -5.05
C MET A 47 5.49 -10.37 -6.17
N ASN A 48 4.50 -9.50 -5.99
CA ASN A 48 4.21 -8.40 -6.93
C ASN A 48 5.41 -7.48 -7.18
N LYS A 49 6.39 -7.41 -6.26
CA LYS A 49 7.63 -6.66 -6.47
C LYS A 49 8.57 -7.33 -7.48
N HIS A 50 8.54 -8.66 -7.55
CA HIS A 50 9.33 -9.44 -8.49
C HIS A 50 8.64 -9.55 -9.84
N THR A 51 7.32 -9.78 -9.85
CA THR A 51 6.55 -9.96 -11.10
C THR A 51 6.19 -8.64 -11.77
N GLY A 52 6.23 -7.52 -11.02
CA GLY A 52 5.78 -6.21 -11.51
C GLY A 52 4.26 -6.10 -11.65
N GLU A 53 3.49 -7.08 -11.15
CA GLU A 53 2.04 -7.12 -11.33
C GLU A 53 1.33 -5.98 -10.60
N LYS A 54 0.42 -5.32 -11.33
CA LYS A 54 -0.39 -4.20 -10.85
C LYS A 54 -1.87 -4.58 -10.86
N LEU A 55 -2.26 -5.40 -9.90
CA LEU A 55 -3.58 -6.06 -9.87
C LEU A 55 -4.77 -5.10 -9.64
N TYR A 56 -4.52 -3.87 -9.17
CA TYR A 56 -5.57 -2.94 -8.78
C TYR A 56 -5.66 -1.78 -9.77
N GLY A 57 -6.76 -1.68 -10.52
CA GLY A 57 -6.98 -0.63 -11.52
C GLY A 57 -7.72 0.58 -10.99
N CYS A 58 -7.33 1.79 -11.42
CA CYS A 58 -8.07 3.02 -11.15
C CYS A 58 -9.30 3.11 -12.05
N PRO A 59 -10.48 3.44 -11.50
CA PRO A 59 -11.69 3.61 -12.30
C PRO A 59 -11.73 4.93 -13.08
N TYR A 60 -10.83 5.87 -12.78
CA TYR A 60 -10.82 7.22 -13.37
C TYR A 60 -9.71 7.46 -14.38
N CYS A 61 -8.67 6.60 -14.41
CA CYS A 61 -7.56 6.75 -15.33
C CYS A 61 -6.83 5.41 -15.54
N PRO A 62 -5.88 5.32 -16.49
CA PRO A 62 -5.13 4.08 -16.77
C PRO A 62 -4.18 3.62 -15.65
N TYR A 63 -4.10 4.33 -14.53
CA TYR A 63 -3.20 3.99 -13.43
C TYR A 63 -3.57 2.65 -12.79
N ARG A 64 -2.55 1.83 -12.51
CA ARG A 64 -2.68 0.57 -11.79
C ARG A 64 -1.68 0.51 -10.63
N ALA A 65 -2.10 -0.09 -9.52
CA ALA A 65 -1.26 -0.29 -8.34
C ALA A 65 -1.04 -1.78 -8.05
N ALA A 66 0.11 -2.10 -7.47
CA ALA A 66 0.41 -3.44 -6.95
C ALA A 66 -0.32 -3.75 -5.63
N GLN A 67 -0.87 -2.73 -4.97
CA GLN A 67 -1.57 -2.86 -3.68
C GLN A 67 -2.83 -2.00 -3.63
N ALA A 68 -3.88 -2.59 -3.06
CA ALA A 68 -5.15 -1.97 -2.70
C ALA A 68 -4.99 -0.56 -2.08
N LYS A 69 -4.24 -0.47 -0.97
CA LYS A 69 -4.05 0.80 -0.23
C LYS A 69 -3.47 1.92 -1.11
N THR A 70 -2.55 1.56 -2.01
CA THR A 70 -1.91 2.51 -2.92
C THR A 70 -2.92 3.03 -3.93
N LEU A 71 -3.79 2.15 -4.45
CA LEU A 71 -4.88 2.56 -5.31
C LEU A 71 -5.86 3.48 -4.57
N THR A 72 -6.24 3.16 -3.33
CA THR A 72 -7.12 4.02 -2.53
C THR A 72 -6.56 5.43 -2.40
N PHE A 73 -5.28 5.58 -2.03
CA PHE A 73 -4.66 6.91 -1.93
C PHE A 73 -4.60 7.64 -3.27
N HIS A 74 -4.36 6.91 -4.36
CA HIS A 74 -4.40 7.49 -5.70
C HIS A 74 -5.81 8.00 -6.07
N VAL A 75 -6.85 7.20 -5.83
CA VAL A 75 -8.25 7.57 -6.11
C VAL A 75 -8.70 8.80 -5.33
N ARG A 76 -8.19 9.01 -4.12
CA ARG A 76 -8.44 10.24 -3.35
C ARG A 76 -7.95 11.52 -4.05
N GLY A 77 -6.97 11.41 -4.94
CA GLY A 77 -6.55 12.52 -5.80
C GLY A 77 -7.63 12.92 -6.82
N HIS A 78 -8.38 11.94 -7.35
CA HIS A 78 -9.49 12.21 -8.27
C HIS A 78 -10.71 12.79 -7.55
N THR A 79 -11.03 12.26 -6.37
CA THR A 79 -12.23 12.66 -5.60
C THR A 79 -12.02 13.88 -4.71
N GLY A 80 -10.76 14.27 -4.46
CA GLY A 80 -10.40 15.33 -3.52
C GLY A 80 -10.56 14.94 -2.05
N GLU A 81 -10.84 13.67 -1.71
CA GLU A 81 -11.02 13.22 -0.34
C GLU A 81 -9.72 13.41 0.48
N LYS A 82 -9.80 14.24 1.53
CA LYS A 82 -8.71 14.51 2.48
C LYS A 82 -9.17 14.19 3.90
N PRO A 83 -9.13 12.92 4.32
CA PRO A 83 -9.74 12.48 5.57
C PRO A 83 -8.93 12.88 6.81
N TYR A 84 -7.66 13.25 6.64
CA TYR A 84 -6.81 13.62 7.77
C TYR A 84 -6.79 15.15 7.89
N SER A 85 -7.27 15.69 9.00
CA SER A 85 -7.23 17.12 9.33
C SER A 85 -6.09 17.44 10.29
N CYS A 86 -5.49 18.62 10.13
CA CYS A 86 -4.67 19.21 11.18
C CYS A 86 -5.59 19.88 12.20
N ASP A 87 -5.31 19.69 13.48
CA ASP A 87 -6.12 20.29 14.55
C ASP A 87 -5.67 21.73 14.89
N LEU A 88 -4.55 22.16 14.32
CA LEU A 88 -3.94 23.48 14.56
C LEU A 88 -4.19 24.47 13.43
N CYS A 89 -4.61 24.01 12.25
CA CYS A 89 -4.94 24.87 11.12
C CYS A 89 -5.87 24.17 10.12
N PRO A 90 -6.44 24.88 9.13
CA PRO A 90 -7.36 24.28 8.13
C PRO A 90 -6.74 23.25 7.17
N TYR A 91 -5.47 22.89 7.33
CA TYR A 91 -4.79 21.95 6.46
C TYR A 91 -5.41 20.55 6.57
N ARG A 92 -5.61 19.92 5.40
CA ARG A 92 -6.09 18.54 5.29
C ARG A 92 -5.22 17.76 4.33
N ALA A 93 -5.00 16.49 4.63
CA ALA A 93 -4.16 15.58 3.87
C ALA A 93 -4.91 14.33 3.40
N VAL A 94 -4.46 13.82 2.25
CA VAL A 94 -4.91 12.54 1.69
C VAL A 94 -4.38 11.35 2.49
N ARG A 95 -3.18 11.50 3.09
CA ARG A 95 -2.46 10.48 3.85
C ARG A 95 -2.02 11.00 5.21
N MET A 96 -1.90 10.09 6.17
CA MET A 96 -1.49 10.41 7.54
C MET A 96 -0.03 10.88 7.64
N ASP A 97 0.88 10.29 6.87
CA ASP A 97 2.30 10.69 6.87
C ASP A 97 2.49 12.12 6.34
N SER A 98 1.69 12.52 5.35
CA SER A 98 1.64 13.91 4.89
C SER A 98 1.15 14.87 5.99
N LEU A 99 0.16 14.46 6.79
CA LEU A 99 -0.29 15.23 7.95
C LEU A 99 0.81 15.32 9.02
N LYS A 100 1.46 14.20 9.37
CA LYS A 100 2.56 14.19 10.34
C LYS A 100 3.70 15.11 9.92
N LEU A 101 4.11 15.06 8.65
CA LEU A 101 5.15 15.93 8.12
C LEU A 101 4.73 17.41 8.13
N HIS A 102 3.46 17.70 7.85
CA HIS A 102 2.90 19.04 7.97
C HIS A 102 2.98 19.55 9.42
N ILE A 103 2.47 18.78 10.39
CA ILE A 103 2.50 19.14 11.81
C ILE A 103 3.93 19.37 12.28
N PHE A 104 4.83 18.42 11.99
CA PHE A 104 6.24 18.53 12.35
C PHE A 104 6.88 19.82 11.82
N ASN A 105 6.70 20.12 10.53
CA ASN A 105 7.36 21.26 9.91
C ASN A 105 6.69 22.61 10.17
N ARG A 106 5.39 22.65 10.45
CA ARG A 106 4.60 23.89 10.55
C ARG A 106 4.19 24.24 11.95
N HIS A 107 4.13 23.27 12.86
CA HIS A 107 3.61 23.45 14.21
C HIS A 107 4.56 22.98 15.32
N GLU A 108 5.46 22.03 15.04
CA GLU A 108 6.44 21.56 16.04
C GLU A 108 7.85 22.14 15.84
N LYS A 109 8.17 22.66 14.64
CA LYS A 109 9.47 23.29 14.36
C LYS A 109 9.71 24.63 15.11
N ILE A 110 8.81 25.05 15.99
CA ILE A 110 9.01 26.18 16.92
C ILE A 110 9.02 25.62 18.35
N GLN A 111 10.19 25.12 18.77
CA GLN A 111 10.80 25.20 20.10
C GLN A 111 12.22 24.62 20.04
N LYS A 112 13.04 25.07 19.08
CA LYS A 112 14.49 25.00 19.20
C LYS A 112 15.04 26.38 18.88
N LEU A 113 15.64 26.96 19.93
CA LEU A 113 16.34 28.24 20.04
C LEU A 113 17.17 28.58 18.80
#